data_AF-A0A7J2U1R8-F1
#
_entry.id   AF-A0A7J2U1R8-F1
#
_cell.length_a   1.000
_cell.length_b   1.000
_cell.length_c   1.000
_cell.angle_alpha   90.00
_cell.angle_beta   90.00
_cell.angle_gamma   90.00
#
_symmetry.space_group_name_H-M   'P 1'
#
loop_
_entity.id
_entity.type
_entity.pdbx_description
1 polymer ?
#
loop_
_entity_poly.entity_id
_entity_poly.type
_entity_poly.pdbx_seq_one_letter_code
_entity_poly.pdbx_strand_id
1 'polypeptide(L)'
;MCEIAKRIAPSNYSELCPDPHEVFRAALGDKVFKKLVEEGFAELEPKPRDVYQTPSGKIELYSIGALKGGLPPLPTPPKGDRVEENELLLITSTHPLYTHTQFEEVYGSIYSDLLINPEDAKQLNIEMGNLVEVYNEKGAVKLKIRVDPSRGWVCISCIYL
;
A
#
# COMPACT_ATOMS: atom_id res chain seq x y z
N MET A 1 -5.13 23.23 -3.59
CA MET A 1 -4.35 23.78 -2.45
C MET A 1 -4.14 25.30 -2.57
N CYS A 2 -3.69 25.84 -3.70
CA CYS A 2 -3.41 27.28 -3.81
C CYS A 2 -4.62 28.21 -3.70
N GLU A 3 -5.75 27.86 -4.30
CA GLU A 3 -6.98 28.65 -4.12
C GLU A 3 -7.48 28.68 -2.67
N ILE A 4 -7.20 27.63 -1.90
CA ILE A 4 -7.47 27.60 -0.46
C ILE A 4 -6.50 28.53 0.24
N ALA A 5 -5.19 28.43 -0.03
CA ALA A 5 -4.16 29.29 0.54
C ALA A 5 -4.44 30.79 0.31
N LYS A 6 -4.91 31.18 -0.89
CA LYS A 6 -5.33 32.57 -1.20
C LYS A 6 -6.40 33.09 -0.24
N ARG A 7 -7.32 32.22 0.18
CA ARG A 7 -8.46 32.58 1.02
C ARG A 7 -8.13 32.59 2.50
N ILE A 8 -7.29 31.66 2.96
CA ILE A 8 -7.03 31.47 4.39
C ILE A 8 -5.79 32.23 4.89
N ALA A 9 -4.81 32.49 4.03
CA ALA A 9 -3.55 33.13 4.39
C ALA A 9 -3.00 33.98 3.24
N PRO A 10 -3.73 35.04 2.80
CA PRO A 10 -3.34 35.83 1.63
C PRO A 10 -1.98 36.51 1.78
N SER A 11 -1.60 36.89 3.01
CA SER A 11 -0.28 37.48 3.31
C SER A 11 0.89 36.53 3.08
N ASN A 12 0.66 35.22 3.17
CA ASN A 12 1.69 34.18 3.05
C ASN A 12 1.47 33.30 1.81
N TYR A 13 0.61 33.75 0.89
CA TYR A 13 0.21 32.96 -0.27
C TYR A 13 1.40 32.49 -1.12
N SER A 14 2.36 33.38 -1.37
CA SER A 14 3.55 33.07 -2.18
C SER A 14 4.47 32.03 -1.54
N GLU A 15 4.48 31.93 -0.21
CA GLU A 15 5.25 30.92 0.52
C GLU A 15 4.54 29.57 0.55
N LEU A 16 3.21 29.57 0.62
CA LEU A 16 2.38 28.36 0.65
C LEU A 16 2.16 27.74 -0.73
N CYS A 17 2.21 28.58 -1.76
CA CYS A 17 2.05 28.18 -3.16
C CYS A 17 3.13 28.79 -4.05
N PRO A 18 4.39 28.39 -3.81
CA PRO A 18 5.47 28.71 -4.73
C PRO A 18 5.24 28.05 -6.08
N ASP A 19 5.91 28.57 -7.10
CA ASP A 19 5.94 27.92 -8.41
C ASP A 19 6.53 26.50 -8.29
N PRO A 20 5.85 25.45 -8.81
CA PRO A 20 6.33 24.08 -8.68
C PRO A 20 7.73 23.88 -9.27
N HIS A 21 8.07 24.53 -10.39
CA HIS A 21 9.40 24.38 -11.00
C HIS A 21 10.48 25.01 -10.12
N GLU A 22 10.23 26.14 -9.49
CA GLU A 22 11.15 26.73 -8.49
C GLU A 22 11.36 25.78 -7.31
N VAL A 23 10.30 25.13 -6.80
CA VAL A 23 10.42 24.15 -5.71
C VAL A 23 11.29 22.96 -6.12
N PHE A 24 11.02 22.39 -7.29
CA PHE A 24 11.81 21.26 -7.79
C PHE A 24 13.25 21.65 -8.09
N ARG A 25 13.48 22.84 -8.67
CA ARG A 25 14.82 23.35 -8.94
C ARG A 25 15.61 23.55 -7.64
N ALA A 26 15.01 24.15 -6.62
CA ALA A 26 15.64 24.34 -5.32
C ALA A 26 15.95 23.01 -4.61
N ALA A 27 15.07 22.02 -4.73
CA ALA A 27 15.24 20.72 -4.08
C ALA A 27 16.27 19.80 -4.79
N LEU A 28 16.29 19.80 -6.12
CA LEU A 28 17.11 18.90 -6.93
C LEU A 28 18.44 19.52 -7.40
N GLY A 29 18.51 20.85 -7.40
CA GLY A 29 19.59 21.61 -8.02
C GLY A 29 19.42 21.78 -9.53
N ASP A 30 19.98 22.87 -10.07
CA ASP A 30 19.77 23.31 -11.46
C ASP A 30 20.12 22.25 -12.51
N LYS A 31 21.24 21.54 -12.32
CA LYS A 31 21.73 20.54 -13.27
C LYS A 31 20.75 19.36 -13.41
N VAL A 32 20.28 18.83 -12.28
CA VAL A 32 19.35 17.69 -12.24
C VAL A 32 17.99 18.13 -12.76
N PHE A 33 17.50 19.28 -12.32
CA PHE A 33 16.22 19.83 -12.76
C PHE A 33 16.19 20.04 -14.27
N LYS A 34 17.24 20.65 -14.84
CA LYS A 34 17.36 20.85 -16.29
C LYS A 34 17.28 19.53 -17.05
N LYS A 35 18.03 18.52 -16.61
CA LYS A 35 18.02 17.18 -17.22
C LYS A 35 16.62 16.55 -17.16
N LEU A 36 15.94 16.67 -16.00
CA LEU A 36 14.59 16.14 -15.82
C LEU A 36 13.59 16.77 -16.80
N VAL A 37 13.67 18.09 -17.01
CA VAL A 37 12.78 18.81 -17.94
C VAL A 37 13.09 18.51 -19.40
N GLU A 38 14.36 18.40 -19.77
CA GLU A 38 14.78 18.21 -21.17
C GLU A 38 14.70 16.74 -21.62
N GLU A 39 15.08 15.80 -20.76
CA GLU A 39 15.18 14.38 -21.09
C GLU A 39 14.01 13.55 -20.53
N GLY A 40 13.19 14.11 -19.64
CA GLY A 40 12.09 13.41 -18.96
C GLY A 40 12.55 12.52 -17.80
N PHE A 41 13.86 12.40 -17.56
CA PHE A 41 14.42 11.68 -16.42
C PHE A 41 15.76 12.30 -16.00
N ALA A 42 16.11 12.15 -14.72
CA ALA A 42 17.42 12.53 -14.21
C ALA A 42 17.84 11.56 -13.10
N GLU A 43 19.12 11.17 -13.08
CA GLU A 43 19.69 10.35 -12.01
C GLU A 43 20.20 11.27 -10.90
N LEU A 44 19.87 10.93 -9.65
CA LEU A 44 20.39 11.65 -8.49
C LEU A 44 21.77 11.10 -8.13
N GLU A 45 22.68 11.99 -7.77
CA GLU A 45 23.99 11.59 -7.26
C GLU A 45 23.81 10.67 -6.04
N PRO A 46 24.32 9.43 -6.08
CA PRO A 46 24.19 8.53 -4.96
C PRO A 46 24.97 9.08 -3.78
N LYS A 47 24.41 8.92 -2.58
CA LYS A 47 25.14 9.26 -1.37
C LYS A 47 26.37 8.33 -1.20
N PRO A 48 27.39 8.74 -0.42
CA PRO A 48 28.61 7.94 -0.22
C PRO A 48 28.30 6.50 0.19
N ARG A 49 28.95 5.54 -0.46
CA ARG A 49 28.69 4.09 -0.28
C ARG A 49 29.66 3.42 0.71
N ASP A 50 30.72 4.12 1.07
CA ASP A 50 31.74 3.73 2.04
C ASP A 50 31.34 4.05 3.49
N VAL A 51 30.24 4.79 3.68
CA VAL A 51 29.72 5.17 4.99
C VAL A 51 28.26 4.75 5.12
N TYR A 52 27.93 4.04 6.20
CA TYR A 52 26.53 3.77 6.54
C TYR A 52 25.86 5.01 7.13
N GLN A 53 24.69 5.36 6.62
CA GLN A 53 23.91 6.53 7.07
C GLN A 53 23.01 6.22 8.27
N THR A 54 23.40 5.24 9.07
CA THR A 54 22.73 4.87 10.31
C THR A 54 23.29 5.68 11.48
N PRO A 55 22.54 5.85 12.58
CA PRO A 55 23.04 6.56 13.77
C PRO A 55 24.38 6.04 14.31
N SER A 56 24.64 4.73 14.18
CA SER A 56 25.90 4.10 14.61
C SER A 56 27.01 4.11 13.55
N GLY A 57 26.73 4.51 12.31
CA GLY A 57 27.67 4.42 11.19
C GLY A 57 27.99 2.97 10.75
N LYS A 58 27.15 2.00 11.13
CA LYS A 58 27.29 0.56 10.84
C LYS A 58 25.97 -0.06 10.37
N ILE A 59 26.00 -1.30 9.90
CA ILE A 59 24.76 -2.09 9.73
C ILE A 59 24.15 -2.36 11.11
N GLU A 60 22.94 -1.86 11.34
CA GLU A 60 22.22 -2.02 12.61
C GLU A 60 21.38 -3.31 12.60
N LEU A 61 22.02 -4.45 12.89
CA LEU A 61 21.27 -5.68 13.19
C LEU A 61 20.41 -5.52 14.44
N TYR A 62 20.88 -4.70 15.38
CA TYR A 62 20.18 -4.29 16.59
C TYR A 62 19.81 -2.81 16.46
N SER A 63 18.52 -2.50 16.35
CA SER A 63 18.06 -1.14 16.11
C SER A 63 18.04 -0.31 17.39
N ILE A 64 18.98 0.63 17.50
CA ILE A 64 19.02 1.62 18.60
C ILE A 64 17.80 2.54 18.53
N GLY A 65 17.34 2.86 17.30
CA GLY A 65 16.14 3.65 17.08
C GLY A 65 14.88 2.97 17.63
N ALA A 66 14.71 1.67 17.36
CA ALA A 66 13.59 0.89 17.89
C ALA A 66 13.60 0.88 19.42
N LEU A 67 14.77 0.64 20.04
CA LEU A 67 14.91 0.64 21.50
C LEU A 67 14.50 1.99 22.12
N LYS A 68 14.93 3.11 21.51
CA LYS A 68 14.55 4.46 21.95
C LYS A 68 13.05 4.72 21.80
N GLY A 69 12.41 4.10 20.81
CA GLY A 69 10.96 4.14 20.61
C GLY A 69 10.16 3.15 21.46
N GLY A 70 10.80 2.39 22.35
CA GLY A 70 10.14 1.37 23.18
C GLY A 70 9.76 0.09 22.43
N LEU A 71 10.34 -0.16 21.27
CA LEU A 71 10.09 -1.33 20.43
C LEU A 71 11.22 -2.38 20.56
N PRO A 72 10.95 -3.66 20.24
CA PRO A 72 11.99 -4.68 20.20
C PRO A 72 13.11 -4.30 19.21
N PRO A 73 14.38 -4.36 19.63
CA PRO A 73 15.53 -3.97 18.80
C PRO A 73 15.89 -5.01 17.74
N LEU A 74 15.32 -6.21 17.83
CA LEU A 74 15.45 -7.29 16.88
C LEU A 74 14.07 -7.63 16.32
N PRO A 75 13.96 -7.98 15.03
CA PRO A 75 12.71 -8.46 14.47
C PRO A 75 12.34 -9.80 15.11
N THR A 76 11.13 -9.86 15.65
CA THR A 76 10.50 -11.12 16.03
C THR A 76 9.39 -11.41 15.04
N PRO A 77 9.38 -12.56 14.36
CA PRO A 77 8.25 -12.93 13.52
C PRO A 77 6.95 -12.81 14.32
N PRO A 78 5.91 -12.16 13.80
CA PRO A 78 4.63 -12.14 14.47
C PRO A 78 4.17 -13.58 14.67
N LYS A 79 3.63 -13.87 15.84
CA LYS A 79 2.85 -15.11 16.01
C LYS A 79 1.60 -14.90 15.18
N GLY A 80 1.45 -15.65 14.10
CA GLY A 80 0.26 -15.54 13.25
C GLY A 80 -1.02 -15.72 14.08
N ASP A 81 -2.11 -15.10 13.63
CA ASP A 81 -3.40 -15.26 14.29
C ASP A 81 -3.83 -16.73 14.22
N ARG A 82 -4.38 -17.21 15.33
CA ARG A 82 -5.02 -18.52 15.37
C ARG A 82 -6.46 -18.33 14.95
N VAL A 83 -6.81 -18.93 13.82
CA VAL A 83 -8.20 -19.08 13.39
C VAL A 83 -8.78 -20.33 14.05
N GLU A 84 -9.98 -20.19 14.59
CA GLU A 84 -10.77 -21.33 15.08
C GLU A 84 -11.22 -22.21 13.90
N GLU A 85 -11.70 -23.43 14.17
CA GLU A 85 -12.02 -24.45 13.15
C GLU A 85 -13.07 -24.00 12.12
N ASN A 86 -13.87 -22.97 12.43
CA ASN A 86 -14.89 -22.40 11.54
C ASN A 86 -14.58 -20.97 11.07
N GLU A 87 -13.34 -20.50 11.26
CA GLU A 87 -12.91 -19.17 10.87
C GLU A 87 -11.93 -19.24 9.69
N LEU A 88 -11.90 -18.16 8.93
CA LEU A 88 -11.06 -18.04 7.75
C LEU A 88 -10.19 -16.80 7.89
N LEU A 89 -8.90 -16.93 7.56
CA LEU A 89 -8.01 -15.79 7.47
C LEU A 89 -8.30 -15.05 6.16
N LEU A 90 -8.74 -13.79 6.27
CA LEU A 90 -8.97 -12.94 5.12
C LEU A 90 -7.67 -12.31 4.64
N ILE A 91 -7.34 -12.52 3.36
CA ILE A 91 -6.23 -11.84 2.68
C ILE A 91 -6.79 -10.96 1.55
N THR A 92 -6.36 -9.71 1.47
CA THR A 92 -6.71 -8.81 0.35
C THR A 92 -5.55 -8.74 -0.64
N SER A 93 -5.78 -9.16 -1.88
CA SER A 93 -4.76 -9.06 -2.93
C SER A 93 -4.98 -7.85 -3.83
N THR A 94 -3.88 -7.29 -4.35
CA THR A 94 -3.90 -6.26 -5.40
C THR A 94 -4.25 -6.86 -6.75
N HIS A 95 -4.95 -6.09 -7.59
CA HIS A 95 -5.25 -6.49 -8.97
C HIS A 95 -4.30 -5.78 -9.97
N PRO A 96 -3.77 -6.47 -11.00
CA PRO A 96 -2.81 -5.85 -11.92
C PRO A 96 -3.38 -4.71 -12.77
N LEU A 97 -4.69 -4.69 -13.00
CA LEU A 97 -5.37 -3.64 -13.79
C LEU A 97 -5.85 -2.44 -12.97
N TYR A 98 -5.96 -2.56 -11.64
CA TYR A 98 -6.58 -1.54 -10.80
C TYR A 98 -5.60 -1.06 -9.75
N THR A 99 -5.44 0.25 -9.62
CA THR A 99 -4.76 0.85 -8.47
C THR A 99 -5.83 1.33 -7.51
N HIS A 100 -6.12 0.51 -6.52
CA HIS A 100 -7.27 0.73 -5.66
C HIS A 100 -8.58 0.85 -6.45
N THR A 101 -9.37 1.90 -6.20
CA THR A 101 -10.62 2.22 -6.92
C THR A 101 -10.39 3.03 -8.19
N GLN A 102 -9.14 3.16 -8.66
CA GLN A 102 -8.81 3.88 -9.90
C GLN A 102 -8.86 2.93 -11.09
N PHE A 103 -9.10 3.47 -12.28
CA PHE A 103 -9.15 2.78 -13.58
C PHE A 103 -10.41 1.94 -13.85
N GLU A 104 -11.47 2.10 -13.04
CA GLU A 104 -12.78 1.50 -13.35
C GLU A 104 -13.38 2.04 -14.65
N GLU A 105 -13.10 3.30 -14.97
CA GLU A 105 -13.51 3.94 -16.22
C GLU A 105 -12.81 3.35 -17.46
N VAL A 106 -11.66 2.71 -17.28
CA VAL A 106 -10.86 2.11 -18.37
C VAL A 106 -11.15 0.62 -18.50
N TYR A 107 -11.16 -0.10 -17.38
CA TYR A 107 -11.23 -1.57 -17.36
C TYR A 107 -12.60 -2.12 -16.92
N GLY A 108 -13.55 -1.24 -16.61
CA GLY A 108 -14.84 -1.61 -16.03
C GLY A 108 -14.76 -1.84 -14.52
N SER A 109 -15.91 -2.13 -13.91
CA SER A 109 -16.02 -2.32 -12.47
C SER A 109 -15.10 -3.42 -11.94
N ILE A 110 -14.53 -3.18 -10.77
CA ILE A 110 -13.66 -4.14 -10.08
C ILE A 110 -14.48 -5.37 -9.70
N TYR A 111 -14.03 -6.56 -10.11
CA TYR A 111 -14.66 -7.81 -9.74
C TYR A 111 -14.53 -8.06 -8.23
N SER A 112 -15.66 -8.07 -7.53
CA SER A 112 -15.74 -8.37 -6.10
C SER A 112 -15.85 -9.89 -5.85
N ASP A 113 -14.87 -10.65 -6.34
CA ASP A 113 -14.84 -12.11 -6.17
C ASP A 113 -14.11 -12.50 -4.87
N LEU A 114 -14.69 -13.48 -4.17
CA LEU A 114 -14.06 -14.18 -3.05
C LEU A 114 -13.40 -15.45 -3.58
N LEU A 115 -12.07 -15.47 -3.57
CA LEU A 115 -11.25 -16.63 -3.88
C LEU A 115 -11.18 -17.55 -2.66
N ILE A 116 -11.56 -18.81 -2.84
CA ILE A 116 -11.57 -19.81 -1.77
C ILE A 116 -10.91 -21.11 -2.25
N ASN A 117 -10.23 -21.80 -1.34
CA ASN A 117 -9.68 -23.12 -1.61
C ASN A 117 -10.82 -24.12 -1.91
N PRO A 118 -10.64 -25.07 -2.85
CA PRO A 118 -11.67 -26.08 -3.14
C PRO A 118 -12.10 -26.92 -1.93
N GLU A 119 -11.17 -27.24 -1.02
CA GLU A 119 -11.47 -28.04 0.17
C GLU A 119 -12.30 -27.25 1.18
N ASP A 120 -11.94 -25.99 1.45
CA ASP A 120 -12.72 -25.10 2.31
C ASP A 120 -14.12 -24.86 1.74
N ALA A 121 -14.22 -24.63 0.42
CA ALA A 121 -15.49 -24.46 -0.27
C ALA A 121 -16.38 -25.70 -0.11
N LYS A 122 -15.79 -26.90 -0.22
CA LYS A 122 -16.51 -28.17 -0.02
C LYS A 122 -16.95 -28.36 1.43
N GLN A 123 -16.10 -28.06 2.41
CA GLN A 123 -16.44 -28.15 3.83
C GLN A 123 -17.59 -27.21 4.21
N LEU A 124 -17.59 -26.00 3.62
CA LEU A 124 -18.64 -25.01 3.81
C LEU A 124 -19.88 -25.23 2.92
N ASN A 125 -19.89 -26.24 2.05
CA ASN A 125 -20.93 -26.50 1.05
C ASN A 125 -21.23 -25.28 0.15
N ILE A 126 -20.17 -24.61 -0.29
CA ILE A 126 -20.23 -23.42 -1.16
C ILE A 126 -19.75 -23.79 -2.55
N GLU A 127 -20.51 -23.37 -3.57
CA GLU A 127 -20.20 -23.63 -4.97
C GLU A 127 -19.72 -22.37 -5.71
N MET A 128 -19.04 -22.59 -6.84
CA MET A 128 -18.60 -21.51 -7.72
C MET A 128 -19.78 -20.63 -8.15
N GLY A 129 -19.61 -19.33 -8.03
CA GLY A 129 -20.60 -18.33 -8.42
C GLY A 129 -21.69 -18.07 -7.39
N ASN A 130 -21.73 -18.78 -6.27
CA ASN A 130 -22.62 -18.46 -5.14
C ASN A 130 -22.33 -17.04 -4.64
N LEU A 131 -23.39 -16.32 -4.26
CA LEU A 131 -23.27 -15.04 -3.56
C LEU A 131 -23.27 -15.34 -2.06
N VAL A 132 -22.16 -15.04 -1.39
CA VAL A 132 -21.97 -15.28 0.05
C VAL A 132 -21.79 -13.96 0.78
N GLU A 133 -22.04 -13.97 2.09
CA GLU A 133 -21.73 -12.85 2.97
C GLU A 133 -20.49 -13.20 3.80
N VAL A 134 -19.45 -12.37 3.70
CA VAL A 134 -18.22 -12.47 4.50
C VAL A 134 -18.29 -11.42 5.58
N TYR A 135 -18.07 -11.79 6.83
CA TYR A 135 -18.25 -10.89 7.98
C TYR A 135 -17.18 -11.08 9.04
N ASN A 136 -17.00 -10.05 9.86
CA ASN A 136 -16.25 -10.07 11.12
C ASN A 136 -16.94 -9.16 12.14
N GLU A 137 -16.30 -8.88 13.27
CA GLU A 137 -16.82 -8.01 14.33
C GLU A 137 -17.00 -6.54 13.91
N LYS A 138 -16.41 -6.12 12.79
CA LYS A 138 -16.44 -4.73 12.29
C LYS A 138 -17.45 -4.51 11.17
N GLY A 139 -17.86 -5.57 10.45
CA GLY A 139 -18.81 -5.44 9.34
C GLY A 139 -18.93 -6.67 8.46
N ALA A 140 -19.65 -6.52 7.35
CA ALA A 140 -19.92 -7.59 6.39
C ALA A 140 -19.98 -7.08 4.95
N VAL A 141 -19.67 -7.94 3.99
CA VAL A 141 -19.72 -7.66 2.54
C VAL A 141 -20.23 -8.89 1.76
N LYS A 142 -20.99 -8.65 0.69
CA LYS A 142 -21.55 -9.70 -0.18
C LYS A 142 -20.70 -9.89 -1.43
N LEU A 143 -20.21 -11.11 -1.63
CA LEU A 143 -19.20 -11.43 -2.65
C LEU A 143 -19.56 -12.68 -3.42
N LYS A 144 -19.11 -12.73 -4.68
CA LYS A 144 -19.32 -13.90 -5.53
C LYS A 144 -18.15 -14.86 -5.36
N ILE A 145 -18.45 -16.14 -5.18
CA ILE A 145 -17.43 -17.16 -4.99
C ILE A 145 -16.72 -17.48 -6.31
N ARG A 146 -15.41 -17.56 -6.24
CA ARG A 146 -14.56 -18.17 -7.27
C ARG A 146 -13.63 -19.17 -6.59
N VAL A 147 -13.78 -20.44 -6.93
CA VAL A 147 -12.92 -21.50 -6.38
C VAL A 147 -11.58 -21.48 -7.11
N ASP A 148 -10.47 -21.46 -6.36
CA ASP A 148 -9.11 -21.40 -6.90
C ASP A 148 -8.17 -22.36 -6.14
N PRO A 149 -7.67 -23.43 -6.77
CA PRO A 149 -6.80 -24.42 -6.12
C PRO A 149 -5.41 -23.89 -5.76
N SER A 150 -5.00 -22.73 -6.28
CA SER A 150 -3.69 -22.12 -5.96
C SER A 150 -3.65 -21.41 -4.61
N ARG A 151 -4.81 -21.28 -3.93
CA ARG A 151 -4.95 -20.53 -2.68
C ARG A 151 -5.08 -21.50 -1.50
N GLY A 152 -4.20 -21.38 -0.50
CA GLY A 152 -4.35 -22.07 0.79
C GLY A 152 -5.12 -21.27 1.85
N TRP A 153 -5.71 -20.14 1.46
CA TRP A 153 -6.39 -19.18 2.32
C TRP A 153 -7.53 -18.51 1.55
N VAL A 154 -8.47 -17.90 2.25
CA VAL A 154 -9.54 -17.10 1.62
C VAL A 154 -8.99 -15.73 1.25
N CYS A 155 -9.10 -15.40 -0.04
CA CYS A 155 -8.56 -14.17 -0.58
C CYS A 155 -9.66 -13.38 -1.27
N ILE A 156 -9.82 -12.13 -0.92
CA ILE A 156 -10.65 -11.22 -1.72
C ILE A 156 -9.79 -10.64 -2.83
N SER A 157 -10.24 -10.79 -4.08
CA SER A 157 -9.62 -10.08 -5.19
C SER A 157 -10.10 -8.63 -5.17
N CYS A 158 -9.26 -7.73 -4.65
CA CYS A 158 -9.44 -6.28 -4.75
C CYS A 158 -10.76 -5.76 -4.17
N ILE A 159 -10.87 -5.69 -2.84
CA ILE A 159 -11.92 -4.92 -2.16
C ILE A 159 -11.27 -4.01 -1.14
N TYR A 160 -11.69 -2.75 -1.19
CA TYR A 160 -11.42 -1.76 -0.17
C TYR A 160 -12.69 -1.67 0.68
N LEU A 161 -12.61 -2.19 1.90
CA LEU A 161 -13.57 -1.95 2.98
C LEU A 161 -13.26 -0.62 3.65
#